data_AF-A0A3C0WB87-F1
#
_entry.id   AF-A0A3C0WB87-F1
#
_cell.length_a   1.000
_cell.length_b   1.000
_cell.length_c   1.000
_cell.angle_alpha   90.00
_cell.angle_beta   90.00
_cell.angle_gamma   90.00
#
_symmetry.space_group_name_H-M   'P 1'
#
loop_
_entity.id
_entity.type
_entity.pdbx_description
1 polymer ?
#
loop_
_entity_poly.entity_id
_entity_poly.type
_entity_poly.pdbx_seq_one_letter_code
_entity_poly.pdbx_strand_id
1 'polypeptide(L)'
;MAIDFSKINLEVIDINTNADPDIYINQNGITFSKRVLEDLNYPQNVQYGFDPAQHVFAIKVCKSNEARATSFSKPRAEQTTTLSCGNKNLKEVVVKMVPDYDPKKRYKVTGEFDAENRVMYFDMTTAVVSLFRATDK
;
A
#
# COMPACT_ATOMS: atom_id res chain seq x y z
N MET A 1 -27.05 24.56 10.03
CA MET A 1 -26.22 24.59 11.25
C MET A 1 -24.93 25.32 10.92
N ALA A 2 -24.54 26.31 11.73
CA ALA A 2 -23.25 26.99 11.58
C ALA A 2 -22.16 26.16 12.29
N ILE A 3 -20.97 26.10 11.71
CA ILE A 3 -19.81 25.44 12.34
C ILE A 3 -19.32 26.31 13.50
N ASP A 4 -19.12 25.71 14.67
CA ASP A 4 -18.53 26.35 15.85
C ASP A 4 -17.00 26.24 15.79
N PHE A 5 -16.36 27.29 15.28
CA PHE A 5 -14.91 27.33 15.09
C PHE A 5 -14.10 27.24 16.39
N SER A 6 -14.71 27.48 17.56
CA SER A 6 -14.02 27.39 18.86
C SER A 6 -13.78 25.94 19.32
N LYS A 7 -14.46 24.97 18.71
CA LYS A 7 -14.36 23.54 19.02
C LYS A 7 -13.60 22.75 17.97
N ILE A 8 -12.98 23.42 17.01
CA ILE A 8 -12.19 22.76 15.96
C ILE A 8 -10.82 22.38 16.53
N ASN A 9 -10.48 21.09 16.42
CA ASN A 9 -9.12 20.61 16.59
C ASN A 9 -8.47 20.50 15.20
N LEU A 10 -7.42 21.29 14.96
CA LEU A 10 -6.71 21.27 13.68
C LEU A 10 -5.60 20.22 13.73
N GLU A 11 -5.68 19.25 12.83
CA GLU A 11 -4.55 18.35 12.56
C GLU A 11 -3.63 19.00 11.51
N VAL A 12 -2.32 19.02 11.80
CA VAL A 12 -1.30 19.54 10.89
C VAL A 12 -0.92 18.43 9.91
N ILE A 13 -1.07 18.70 8.61
CA ILE A 13 -0.76 17.75 7.53
C ILE A 13 0.74 17.75 7.25
N ASP A 14 1.37 16.58 7.22
CA ASP A 14 2.70 16.42 6.60
C ASP A 14 2.54 16.30 5.08
N ILE A 15 2.94 17.35 4.36
CA ILE A 15 2.84 17.40 2.89
C ILE A 15 3.73 16.38 2.18
N ASN A 16 4.64 15.73 2.89
CA ASN A 16 5.57 14.75 2.33
C ASN A 16 5.06 13.30 2.46
N THR A 17 3.90 13.09 3.06
CA THR A 17 3.34 11.76 3.32
C THR A 17 1.93 11.68 2.78
N ASN A 18 1.59 10.54 2.17
CA ASN A 18 0.22 10.26 1.78
C ASN A 18 -0.66 10.17 3.03
N ALA A 19 -1.90 10.69 2.96
CA ALA A 19 -2.83 10.57 4.08
C ALA A 19 -3.09 9.10 4.44
N ASP A 20 -3.26 8.27 3.40
CA ASP A 20 -3.66 6.88 3.55
C ASP A 20 -2.57 5.90 3.08
N PRO A 21 -2.46 4.71 3.70
CA PRO A 21 -1.54 3.65 3.30
C PRO A 21 -2.06 2.94 2.04
N ASP A 22 -2.02 3.63 0.90
CA ASP A 22 -2.47 3.10 -0.37
C ASP A 22 -1.45 2.16 -1.04
N ILE A 23 -1.95 1.15 -1.75
CA ILE A 23 -1.24 0.47 -2.84
C ILE A 23 -1.89 0.76 -4.18
N TYR A 24 -1.07 0.74 -5.22
CA TYR A 24 -1.50 0.90 -6.60
C TYR A 24 -1.07 -0.29 -7.43
N ILE A 25 -2.03 -0.95 -8.05
CA ILE A 25 -1.81 -2.12 -8.90
C ILE A 25 -1.84 -1.64 -10.34
N ASN A 26 -0.66 -1.67 -10.98
CA ASN A 26 -0.45 -1.21 -12.34
C ASN A 26 -0.21 -2.42 -13.25
N GLN A 27 -0.12 -2.18 -14.57
CA GLN A 27 0.24 -3.23 -15.54
C GLN A 27 1.60 -3.89 -15.21
N ASN A 28 2.56 -3.10 -14.75
CA ASN A 28 3.97 -3.51 -14.57
C ASN A 28 4.32 -3.99 -13.15
N GLY A 29 3.43 -3.82 -12.17
CA GLY A 29 3.74 -4.15 -10.78
C GLY A 29 2.85 -3.42 -9.78
N ILE A 30 3.31 -3.43 -8.52
CA ILE A 30 2.60 -2.83 -7.39
C ILE A 30 3.44 -1.67 -6.85
N THR A 31 2.82 -0.52 -6.63
CA THR A 31 3.44 0.63 -5.97
C THR A 31 2.82 0.82 -4.59
N PHE A 32 3.66 0.89 -3.56
CA PHE A 32 3.27 1.19 -2.19
C PHE A 32 3.47 2.69 -1.93
N SER A 33 2.43 3.34 -1.43
CA SER A 33 2.50 4.74 -0.98
C SER A 33 3.54 4.90 0.13
N LYS A 34 4.03 6.13 0.33
CA LYS A 34 5.02 6.39 1.38
C LYS A 34 4.45 6.09 2.78
N ARG A 35 3.13 6.27 2.94
CA ARG A 35 2.42 5.98 4.18
C ARG A 35 2.51 4.51 4.60
N VAL A 36 2.43 3.57 3.65
CA VAL A 36 2.65 2.13 3.92
C VAL A 36 4.04 1.89 4.53
N LEU A 37 5.06 2.56 4.01
CA LEU A 37 6.42 2.43 4.51
C LEU A 37 6.57 3.06 5.90
N GLU A 38 5.96 4.22 6.12
CA GLU A 38 5.99 4.92 7.41
C GLU A 38 5.29 4.15 8.50
N ASP A 39 4.09 3.63 8.24
CA ASP A 39 3.32 2.83 9.21
C ASP A 39 4.07 1.54 9.57
N LEU A 40 4.71 0.88 8.59
CA LEU A 40 5.56 -0.30 8.84
C LEU A 40 6.93 0.03 9.47
N ASN A 41 7.26 1.32 9.60
CA ASN A 41 8.53 1.88 10.07
C ASN A 41 9.75 1.47 9.23
N TYR A 42 9.65 1.67 7.91
CA TYR A 42 10.70 1.46 6.90
C TYR A 42 11.46 0.12 7.08
N PRO A 43 10.75 -1.03 7.10
CA PRO A 43 11.39 -2.31 7.32
C PRO A 43 12.30 -2.67 6.16
N GLN A 44 13.51 -3.15 6.46
CA GLN A 44 14.41 -3.63 5.42
C GLN A 44 13.85 -4.87 4.70
N ASN A 45 13.14 -5.75 5.43
CA ASN A 45 12.59 -6.99 4.89
C ASN A 45 11.12 -7.19 5.31
N VAL A 46 10.36 -7.82 4.42
CA VAL A 46 8.97 -8.21 4.65
C VAL A 46 8.71 -9.62 4.11
N GLN A 47 7.62 -10.21 4.59
CA GLN A 47 6.94 -11.34 3.97
C GLN A 47 5.64 -10.85 3.35
N TYR A 48 5.40 -11.27 2.11
CA TYR A 48 4.10 -11.06 1.47
C TYR A 48 3.19 -12.25 1.81
N GLY A 49 2.03 -11.94 2.38
CA GLY A 49 0.97 -12.88 2.70
C GLY A 49 -0.26 -12.63 1.84
N PHE A 50 -1.10 -13.64 1.69
CA PHE A 50 -2.39 -13.51 1.04
C PHE A 50 -3.38 -14.55 1.55
N ASP A 51 -4.66 -14.20 1.57
CA ASP A 51 -5.79 -15.09 1.81
C ASP A 51 -6.73 -15.01 0.60
N PRO A 52 -6.72 -16.02 -0.31
CA PRO A 52 -7.60 -16.04 -1.46
C PRO A 52 -9.08 -16.10 -1.12
N ALA A 53 -9.46 -16.74 0.00
CA ALA A 53 -10.85 -16.93 0.36
C ALA A 53 -11.48 -15.62 0.85
N GLN A 54 -10.70 -14.79 1.54
CA GLN A 54 -11.11 -13.49 2.03
C GLN A 54 -10.69 -12.33 1.11
N HIS A 55 -10.02 -12.62 -0.01
CA HIS A 55 -9.49 -11.59 -0.92
C HIS A 55 -8.56 -10.59 -0.22
N VAL A 56 -7.71 -11.06 0.69
CA VAL A 56 -6.80 -10.20 1.47
C VAL A 56 -5.36 -10.35 1.00
N PHE A 57 -4.69 -9.23 0.75
CA PHE A 57 -3.25 -9.16 0.60
C PHE A 57 -2.62 -8.56 1.87
N ALA A 58 -1.44 -9.03 2.27
CA ALA A 58 -0.77 -8.53 3.47
C ALA A 58 0.75 -8.36 3.29
N ILE A 59 1.29 -7.38 3.99
CA ILE A 59 2.73 -7.13 4.12
C ILE A 59 3.08 -7.25 5.60
N LYS A 60 3.86 -8.26 5.95
CA LYS A 60 4.31 -8.50 7.33
C LYS A 60 5.79 -8.17 7.47
N VAL A 61 6.16 -7.37 8.46
CA VAL A 61 7.58 -7.14 8.77
C VAL A 61 8.24 -8.42 9.26
N CYS A 62 9.43 -8.73 8.74
CA CYS A 62 10.20 -9.89 9.15
C CYS A 62 11.71 -9.59 9.21
N LYS A 63 12.48 -10.48 9.83
CA LYS A 63 13.94 -10.47 9.76
C LYS A 63 14.43 -11.07 8.44
N SER A 64 15.66 -10.76 8.04
CA SER A 64 16.26 -11.24 6.79
C SER A 64 16.52 -12.75 6.76
N ASN A 65 16.62 -13.40 7.91
CA ASN A 65 16.85 -14.83 8.03
C ASN A 65 15.57 -15.66 8.07
N GLU A 66 14.40 -15.03 8.05
CA GLU A 66 13.13 -15.73 8.00
C GLU A 66 12.84 -16.24 6.59
N ALA A 67 12.12 -17.35 6.48
CA ALA A 67 11.79 -17.94 5.19
C ALA A 67 10.99 -16.94 4.33
N ARG A 68 11.32 -16.84 3.04
CA ARG A 68 10.65 -15.93 2.08
C ARG A 68 10.73 -14.44 2.45
N ALA A 69 11.68 -14.06 3.31
CA ALA A 69 12.02 -12.65 3.53
C ALA A 69 12.44 -11.99 2.21
N THR A 70 11.86 -10.83 1.94
CA THR A 70 12.11 -10.06 0.71
C THR A 70 12.50 -8.64 1.08
N SER A 71 13.55 -8.10 0.47
CA SER A 71 13.94 -6.70 0.62
C SER A 71 12.77 -5.78 0.24
N PHE A 72 12.48 -4.80 1.09
CA PHE A 72 11.31 -3.95 0.96
C PHE A 72 11.68 -2.48 0.77
N SER A 73 12.01 -1.76 1.85
CA SER A 73 12.35 -0.34 1.76
C SER A 73 13.81 -0.05 2.07
N LYS A 74 14.31 1.09 1.57
CA LYS A 74 15.53 1.71 2.10
C LYS A 74 15.27 2.30 3.50
N PRO A 75 16.32 2.61 4.27
CA PRO A 75 16.19 3.36 5.51
C PRO A 75 15.45 4.70 5.31
N ARG A 76 14.78 5.19 6.35
CA ARG A 76 13.97 6.41 6.33
C ARG A 76 14.67 7.62 5.69
N ALA A 77 15.95 7.81 5.97
CA ALA A 77 16.74 8.94 5.46
C ALA A 77 16.97 8.88 3.93
N GLU A 78 16.89 7.71 3.32
CA GLU A 78 17.16 7.50 1.89
C GLU A 78 15.88 7.30 1.07
N GLN A 79 14.77 6.93 1.71
CA GLN A 79 13.52 6.60 1.05
C GLN A 79 12.65 7.85 0.86
N THR A 80 13.01 8.65 -0.15
CA THR A 80 12.32 9.92 -0.47
C THR A 80 11.08 9.76 -1.33
N THR A 81 10.85 8.57 -1.91
CA THR A 81 9.75 8.28 -2.84
C THR A 81 8.98 7.03 -2.46
N THR A 82 7.84 6.81 -3.14
CA THR A 82 7.08 5.56 -3.07
C THR A 82 7.92 4.35 -3.45
N LEU A 83 7.61 3.18 -2.88
CA LEU A 83 8.25 1.92 -3.27
C LEU A 83 7.49 1.28 -4.43
N SER A 84 8.19 0.82 -5.48
CA SER A 84 7.58 0.04 -6.56
C SER A 84 8.22 -1.34 -6.64
N CYS A 85 7.39 -2.37 -6.71
CA CYS A 85 7.78 -3.76 -6.88
C CYS A 85 7.30 -4.29 -8.23
N GLY A 86 8.25 -4.52 -9.15
CA GLY A 86 7.99 -5.10 -10.48
C GLY A 86 8.02 -6.64 -10.51
N ASN A 87 7.86 -7.31 -9.37
CA ASN A 87 7.90 -8.77 -9.32
C ASN A 87 6.63 -9.37 -9.94
N LYS A 88 6.79 -10.12 -11.05
CA LYS A 88 5.67 -10.71 -11.80
C LYS A 88 4.85 -11.70 -10.96
N ASN A 89 5.51 -12.56 -10.18
CA ASN A 89 4.83 -13.57 -9.36
C ASN A 89 3.96 -12.91 -8.28
N LEU A 90 4.48 -11.89 -7.60
CA LEU A 90 3.71 -11.12 -6.62
C LEU A 90 2.49 -10.48 -7.29
N LYS A 91 2.68 -9.81 -8.42
CA LYS A 91 1.61 -9.14 -9.16
C LYS A 91 0.53 -10.14 -9.59
N GLU A 92 0.91 -11.30 -10.12
CA GLU A 92 -0.03 -12.34 -10.55
C GLU A 92 -0.89 -12.91 -9.41
N VAL A 93 -0.34 -13.01 -8.20
CA VAL A 93 -1.11 -13.43 -7.02
C VAL A 93 -2.05 -12.31 -6.58
N VAL A 94 -1.56 -11.07 -6.51
CA VAL A 94 -2.34 -9.93 -6.03
C VAL A 94 -3.53 -9.60 -6.93
N VAL A 95 -3.35 -9.63 -8.25
CA VAL A 95 -4.46 -9.32 -9.18
C VAL A 95 -5.59 -10.35 -9.14
N LYS A 96 -5.32 -11.60 -8.74
CA LYS A 96 -6.36 -12.64 -8.60
C LYS A 96 -7.30 -12.37 -7.44
N MET A 97 -6.87 -11.55 -6.48
CA MET A 97 -7.70 -11.16 -5.34
C MET A 97 -8.56 -9.94 -5.65
N VAL A 98 -8.31 -9.21 -6.74
CA VAL A 98 -9.13 -8.08 -7.15
C VAL A 98 -10.34 -8.61 -7.95
N PRO A 99 -11.58 -8.37 -7.50
CA PRO A 99 -12.77 -8.73 -8.27
C PRO A 99 -12.80 -8.01 -9.62
N ASP A 100 -13.23 -8.71 -10.67
CA ASP A 100 -13.37 -8.16 -12.04
C ASP A 100 -12.12 -7.44 -12.59
N TYR A 101 -10.93 -7.92 -12.20
CA TYR A 101 -9.67 -7.32 -12.59
C TYR A 101 -9.50 -7.22 -14.12
N ASP A 102 -9.41 -5.98 -14.60
CA ASP A 102 -9.02 -5.63 -15.97
C ASP A 102 -7.54 -5.20 -16.02
N PRO A 103 -6.66 -5.90 -16.77
CA PRO A 103 -5.24 -5.58 -16.89
C PRO A 103 -4.94 -4.25 -17.58
N LYS A 104 -5.92 -3.63 -18.24
CA LYS A 104 -5.80 -2.30 -18.86
C LYS A 104 -6.07 -1.15 -17.88
N LYS A 105 -6.58 -1.46 -16.69
CA LYS A 105 -6.89 -0.47 -15.65
C LYS A 105 -5.83 -0.48 -14.56
N ARG A 106 -5.78 0.64 -13.82
CA ARG A 106 -5.02 0.78 -12.58
C ARG A 106 -5.99 0.75 -11.41
N TYR A 107 -5.62 0.05 -10.34
CA TYR A 107 -6.43 -0.04 -9.13
C TYR A 107 -5.70 0.59 -7.97
N LYS A 108 -6.45 1.24 -7.08
CA LYS A 108 -5.99 1.71 -5.77
C LYS A 108 -6.71 0.90 -4.69
N VAL A 109 -5.97 0.47 -3.68
CA VAL A 109 -6.52 -0.19 -2.48
C VAL A 109 -5.92 0.52 -1.27
N THR A 110 -6.75 0.93 -0.33
CA THR A 110 -6.30 1.54 0.92
C THR A 110 -6.10 0.44 1.96
N GLY A 111 -4.96 0.44 2.65
CA GLY A 111 -4.63 -0.56 3.65
C GLY A 111 -5.07 -0.20 5.06
N GLU A 112 -5.00 -1.19 5.94
CA GLU A 112 -5.19 -1.06 7.37
C GLU A 112 -3.95 -1.60 8.10
N PHE A 113 -3.41 -0.80 9.02
CA PHE A 113 -2.21 -1.16 9.75
C PHE A 113 -2.53 -1.78 11.10
N ASP A 114 -2.15 -3.05 11.27
CA ASP A 114 -2.09 -3.71 12.57
C ASP A 114 -0.74 -3.43 13.21
N ALA A 115 -0.73 -2.49 14.17
CA ALA A 115 0.46 -2.08 14.89
C ALA A 115 1.01 -3.16 15.83
N GLU A 116 0.14 -4.02 16.38
CA GLU A 116 0.54 -5.08 17.32
C GLU A 116 1.35 -6.15 16.60
N ASN A 117 0.85 -6.63 15.47
CA ASN A 117 1.52 -7.67 14.68
C ASN A 117 2.49 -7.11 13.64
N ARG A 118 2.51 -5.79 13.46
CA ARG A 118 3.29 -5.09 12.42
C ARG A 118 2.99 -5.62 11.02
N VAL A 119 1.70 -5.67 10.70
CA VAL A 119 1.18 -6.15 9.42
C VAL A 119 0.33 -5.07 8.78
N MET A 120 0.55 -4.83 7.50
CA MET A 120 -0.35 -4.02 6.68
C MET A 120 -1.26 -4.93 5.89
N TYR A 121 -2.57 -4.80 6.08
CA TYR A 121 -3.59 -5.58 5.36
C TYR A 121 -4.26 -4.75 4.27
N PHE A 122 -4.66 -5.40 3.19
CA PHE A 122 -5.38 -4.80 2.09
C PHE A 122 -6.55 -5.71 1.71
N ASP A 123 -7.77 -5.22 1.93
CA ASP A 123 -8.98 -5.86 1.40
C ASP A 123 -9.08 -5.54 -0.10
N MET A 124 -8.78 -6.54 -0.93
CA MET A 124 -8.71 -6.38 -2.37
C MET A 124 -10.09 -6.24 -3.03
N THR A 125 -11.17 -6.51 -2.29
CA THR A 125 -12.54 -6.26 -2.76
C THR A 125 -12.89 -4.77 -2.77
N THR A 126 -12.18 -3.96 -1.97
CA THR A 126 -12.34 -2.49 -1.92
C THR A 126 -11.60 -1.76 -3.04
N ALA A 127 -10.97 -2.51 -3.96
CA ALA A 127 -10.18 -1.94 -5.04
C ALA A 127 -11.00 -1.01 -5.93
N VAL A 128 -10.58 0.25 -6.02
CA VAL A 128 -11.20 1.25 -6.89
C VAL A 128 -10.33 1.51 -8.11
N VAL A 129 -10.97 1.66 -9.28
CA VAL A 129 -10.27 2.05 -10.50
C VAL A 129 -9.71 3.45 -10.30
N SER A 130 -8.38 3.56 -10.29
CA SER A 130 -7.67 4.82 -10.19
C SER A 130 -7.26 5.25 -11.60
N LEU A 131 -8.14 5.99 -12.27
CA LEU A 131 -7.81 6.61 -13.55
C LEU A 131 -6.63 7.56 -13.34
N PHE A 132 -5.52 7.29 -14.04
CA PHE A 132 -4.48 8.32 -14.19
C PHE A 132 -5.15 9.47 -14.94
N ARG A 133 -4.96 10.72 -14.48
CA ARG A 133 -5.24 11.87 -15.35
C ARG A 133 -4.36 11.66 -16.58
N ALA A 134 -4.94 11.21 -17.69
CA ALA A 134 -4.30 11.38 -18.97
C ALA A 134 -4.09 12.88 -19.09
N THR A 135 -2.85 13.32 -19.01
CA THR A 135 -2.49 14.57 -19.66
C THR A 135 -2.74 14.29 -21.13
N ASP A 136 -3.90 14.75 -21.61
CA ASP A 136 -4.13 14.90 -23.04
C ASP A 136 -2.89 15.65 -23.57
N LYS A 137 -2.14 14.96 -24.43
CA LYS A 137 -0.99 15.52 -25.13
C LYS A 137 -1.47 16.52 -26.17
#